data_AF-A0A843UGQ3-F1
#
_entry.id   AF-A0A843UGQ3-F1
#
_cell.length_a   1.000
_cell.length_b   1.000
_cell.length_c   1.000
_cell.angle_alpha   90.00
_cell.angle_beta   90.00
_cell.angle_gamma   90.00
#
_symmetry.space_group_name_H-M   'P 1'
#
loop_
_entity.id
_entity.type
_entity.pdbx_description
1 polymer ?
#
loop_
_entity_poly.entity_id
_entity_poly.type
_entity_poly.pdbx_seq_one_letter_code
_entity_poly.pdbx_strand_id
1 'polypeptide(L)'
;TEVESQHPAAEEGPQLPGRQPCWISGGKIDPSPASRYITMLVHAHIPGPVDAWRDFPMPVRDLLFDMFTRRFAFTRPEDLPRARAVWEITAQTNLRKSMWEVRDKAMKTTGNRDPMAWVDYGPVWLWRDYWESLCERWARAPTFHELFDRTHKRKGTDDYVTESARTIAETYDRTMAERYAEGTPQPDLDADAWVEAAGVPRKGRVYGFGDSLDTHRVLSSYASSIAPPAHASSSSAPPVNGVEDIRGNIREELRAELQMQRVELQTQQVELETQRVELQMQFSDMVQQFISIMQGVRPTQPAA
;
A
#
# COMPACT_ATOMS: atom_id res chain seq x y z
N THR A 1 34.34 -51.08 -9.66
CA THR A 1 34.70 -49.86 -8.90
C THR A 1 33.43 -49.09 -8.66
N GLU A 2 32.72 -49.48 -7.61
CA GLU A 2 31.57 -48.74 -7.08
C GLU A 2 32.11 -47.47 -6.39
N VAL A 3 31.62 -46.31 -6.83
CA VAL A 3 31.90 -45.05 -6.16
C VAL A 3 30.88 -44.90 -5.05
N GLU A 4 31.30 -45.33 -3.86
CA GLU A 4 30.60 -45.16 -2.60
C GLU A 4 30.30 -43.67 -2.38
N SER A 5 29.01 -43.33 -2.41
CA SER A 5 28.51 -41.99 -2.08
C SER A 5 28.79 -41.73 -0.62
N GLN A 6 29.84 -40.96 -0.34
CA GLN A 6 30.18 -40.50 1.00
C GLN A 6 29.09 -39.55 1.50
N HIS A 7 28.08 -40.11 2.17
CA HIS A 7 27.31 -39.39 3.16
C HIS A 7 28.28 -38.94 4.26
N PRO A 8 28.41 -37.64 4.58
CA PRO A 8 29.07 -37.26 5.80
C PRO A 8 28.28 -37.88 6.96
N ALA A 9 28.95 -38.72 7.74
CA ALA A 9 28.41 -39.30 8.95
C ALA A 9 27.76 -38.17 9.76
N ALA A 10 26.47 -38.35 10.06
CA ALA A 10 25.75 -37.47 10.94
C ALA A 10 26.44 -37.51 12.31
N GLU A 11 27.30 -36.54 12.58
CA GLU A 11 27.59 -36.14 13.94
C GLU A 11 26.24 -35.72 14.53
N GLU A 12 25.60 -36.63 15.26
CA GLU A 12 24.41 -36.35 16.05
C GLU A 12 24.81 -35.33 17.13
N GLY A 13 24.73 -34.06 16.77
CA GLY A 13 24.75 -32.96 17.73
C GLY A 13 23.65 -33.19 18.78
N PRO A 14 23.81 -32.63 19.99
CA PRO A 14 22.95 -32.90 21.13
C PRO A 14 21.48 -32.69 20.76
N GLN A 15 20.70 -33.78 20.76
CA GLN A 15 19.27 -33.73 20.49
C GLN A 15 18.58 -32.96 21.63
N LEU A 16 18.13 -31.74 21.34
CA LEU A 16 17.31 -30.97 22.27
C LEU A 16 15.93 -31.65 22.36
N PRO A 17 15.47 -32.06 23.56
CA PRO A 17 14.26 -32.87 23.70
C PRO A 17 13.04 -32.16 23.10
N GLY A 18 12.35 -32.84 22.17
CA GLY A 18 11.11 -32.39 21.53
C GLY A 18 11.26 -31.61 20.21
N ARG A 19 12.49 -31.27 19.77
CA ARG A 19 12.72 -30.60 18.47
C ARG A 19 13.22 -31.58 17.42
N GLN A 20 12.76 -31.43 16.17
CA GLN A 20 13.27 -32.23 15.05
C GLN A 20 14.60 -31.65 14.55
N PRO A 21 15.60 -32.49 14.22
CA PRO A 21 16.86 -32.00 13.65
C PRO A 21 16.64 -31.37 12.28
N CYS A 22 17.41 -30.32 12.00
CA CYS A 22 17.37 -29.56 10.76
C CYS A 22 18.78 -29.08 10.40
N TRP A 23 19.10 -29.03 9.11
CA TRP A 23 20.41 -28.60 8.62
C TRP A 23 20.31 -27.94 7.25
N ILE A 24 21.42 -27.34 6.80
CA ILE A 24 21.50 -26.69 5.51
C ILE A 24 22.29 -27.57 4.55
N SER A 25 21.65 -28.03 3.47
CA SER A 25 22.31 -28.78 2.40
C SER A 25 22.10 -28.07 1.06
N GLY A 26 23.19 -27.83 0.31
CA GLY A 26 23.09 -27.20 -1.02
C GLY A 26 22.36 -25.85 -1.05
N GLY A 27 22.42 -25.08 0.05
CA GLY A 27 21.71 -23.80 0.18
C GLY A 27 20.21 -23.92 0.43
N LYS A 28 19.72 -25.09 0.88
CA LYS A 28 18.31 -25.35 1.21
C LYS A 28 18.18 -25.86 2.64
N ILE A 29 16.97 -25.72 3.18
CA ILE A 29 16.60 -26.29 4.48
C ILE A 29 16.20 -27.75 4.30
N ASP A 30 16.90 -28.62 5.02
CA ASP A 30 16.59 -30.04 5.14
C ASP A 30 16.27 -30.42 6.58
N PRO A 31 15.40 -31.43 6.80
CA PRO A 31 14.76 -32.27 5.79
C PRO A 31 13.51 -31.63 5.15
N SER A 32 13.00 -32.19 4.04
CA SER A 32 11.80 -31.70 3.33
C SER A 32 10.59 -31.30 4.22
N PRO A 33 10.25 -32.02 5.31
CA PRO A 33 9.21 -31.58 6.25
C PRO A 33 9.42 -30.19 6.85
N ALA A 34 10.68 -29.76 7.04
CA ALA A 34 10.99 -28.41 7.53
C ALA A 34 10.56 -27.35 6.52
N SER A 35 10.86 -27.54 5.22
CA SER A 35 10.42 -26.62 4.17
C SER A 35 8.88 -26.55 4.05
N ARG A 36 8.19 -27.69 4.20
CA ARG A 36 6.70 -27.70 4.23
C ARG A 36 6.16 -26.94 5.43
N TYR A 37 6.79 -27.07 6.59
CA TYR A 37 6.40 -26.34 7.79
C TYR A 37 6.58 -24.83 7.62
N ILE A 38 7.62 -24.38 6.90
CA ILE A 38 7.77 -22.96 6.54
C ILE A 38 6.57 -22.48 5.74
N THR A 39 6.16 -23.22 4.71
CA THR A 39 4.95 -22.88 3.93
C THR A 39 3.72 -22.78 4.81
N MET A 40 3.52 -23.74 5.72
CA MET A 40 2.40 -23.72 6.67
C MET A 40 2.43 -22.50 7.58
N LEU A 41 3.59 -22.14 8.13
CA LEU A 41 3.74 -20.96 8.99
C LEU A 41 3.41 -19.67 8.23
N VAL A 42 3.93 -19.54 7.01
CA VAL A 42 3.69 -18.36 6.15
C VAL A 42 2.22 -18.23 5.79
N HIS A 43 1.55 -19.33 5.41
CA HIS A 43 0.12 -19.32 5.10
C HIS A 43 -0.74 -18.96 6.31
N ALA A 44 -0.42 -19.53 7.48
CA ALA A 44 -1.21 -19.34 8.69
C ALA A 44 -1.09 -17.94 9.31
N HIS A 45 -0.01 -17.21 9.01
CA HIS A 45 0.30 -15.91 9.63
C HIS A 45 0.56 -14.83 8.57
N ILE A 46 -0.16 -14.90 7.45
CA ILE A 46 -0.07 -13.83 6.46
C ILE A 46 -0.60 -12.53 7.07
N PRO A 47 0.19 -11.44 7.09
CA PRO A 47 -0.12 -10.25 7.89
C PRO A 47 -1.20 -9.36 7.27
N GLY A 48 -1.72 -9.71 6.10
CA GLY A 48 -2.65 -8.91 5.34
C GLY A 48 -2.75 -9.36 3.88
N PRO A 49 -3.29 -8.52 2.99
CA PRO A 49 -3.26 -8.73 1.56
C PRO A 49 -1.84 -8.46 1.05
N VAL A 50 -0.94 -9.43 1.19
CA VAL A 50 0.46 -9.34 0.69
C VAL A 50 0.76 -10.51 -0.22
N ASP A 51 1.46 -10.26 -1.33
CA ASP A 51 1.87 -11.30 -2.29
C ASP A 51 3.39 -11.46 -2.42
N ALA A 52 4.17 -10.64 -1.72
CA ALA A 52 5.61 -10.75 -1.65
C ALA A 52 6.12 -10.82 -0.21
N TRP A 53 7.15 -11.64 -0.01
CA TRP A 53 7.80 -11.82 1.29
C TRP A 53 8.38 -10.52 1.86
N ARG A 54 8.83 -9.61 0.98
CA ARG A 54 9.35 -8.31 1.38
C ARG A 54 8.30 -7.42 2.06
N ASP A 55 7.01 -7.69 1.85
CA ASP A 55 5.91 -6.92 2.42
C ASP A 55 5.50 -7.45 3.81
N PHE A 56 6.09 -8.57 4.27
CA PHE A 56 5.92 -9.03 5.64
C PHE A 56 6.69 -8.11 6.59
N PRO A 57 6.09 -7.55 7.64
CA PRO A 57 6.81 -6.77 8.64
C PRO A 57 7.91 -7.59 9.30
N MET A 58 9.06 -6.98 9.59
CA MET A 58 10.20 -7.66 10.26
C MET A 58 9.78 -8.39 11.56
N PRO A 59 8.95 -7.79 12.45
CA PRO A 59 8.50 -8.48 13.66
C PRO A 59 7.73 -9.78 13.37
N VAL A 60 6.98 -9.82 12.26
CA VAL A 60 6.26 -11.03 11.84
C VAL A 60 7.25 -12.07 11.33
N ARG A 61 8.24 -11.70 10.52
CA ARG A 61 9.27 -12.63 10.05
C ARG A 61 10.06 -13.24 11.22
N ASP A 62 10.39 -12.42 12.22
CA ASP A 62 11.08 -12.87 13.43
C ASP A 62 10.23 -13.82 14.26
N LEU A 63 8.95 -13.51 14.45
CA LEU A 63 8.00 -14.41 15.10
C LEU A 63 7.92 -15.76 14.37
N LEU A 64 7.82 -15.75 13.04
CA LEU A 64 7.73 -16.98 12.25
C LEU A 64 9.01 -17.82 12.33
N PHE A 65 10.18 -17.18 12.37
CA PHE A 65 11.43 -17.89 12.59
C PHE A 65 11.56 -18.45 14.02
N ASP A 66 11.09 -17.72 15.04
CA ASP A 66 11.01 -18.25 16.41
C ASP A 66 10.08 -19.48 16.48
N MET A 67 8.89 -19.41 15.87
CA MET A 67 7.98 -20.55 15.76
C MET A 67 8.59 -21.74 15.01
N PHE A 68 9.40 -21.46 13.98
CA PHE A 68 10.14 -22.49 13.27
C PHE A 68 11.18 -23.17 14.17
N THR A 69 12.01 -22.38 14.86
CA THR A 69 13.10 -22.87 15.72
C THR A 69 12.62 -23.52 17.02
N ARG A 70 11.39 -23.26 17.46
CA ARG A 70 10.72 -24.05 18.51
C ARG A 70 10.43 -25.49 18.10
N ARG A 71 10.23 -25.74 16.79
CA ARG A 71 9.87 -27.04 16.24
C ARG A 71 11.04 -27.80 15.61
N PHE A 72 12.01 -27.05 15.09
CA PHE A 72 13.22 -27.56 14.45
C PHE A 72 14.48 -27.00 15.12
N ALA A 73 15.46 -27.86 15.38
CA ALA A 73 16.76 -27.47 15.94
C ALA A 73 17.85 -27.64 14.89
N PHE A 74 18.66 -26.59 14.71
CA PHE A 74 19.88 -26.67 13.90
C PHE A 74 20.97 -27.40 14.67
N THR A 75 21.63 -28.37 14.03
CA THR A 75 22.65 -29.23 14.66
C THR A 75 23.82 -28.43 15.27
N ARG A 76 24.14 -27.28 14.68
CA ARG A 76 25.25 -26.40 15.06
C ARG A 76 24.72 -24.99 15.35
N PRO A 77 24.87 -24.46 16.57
CA PRO A 77 24.39 -23.11 16.93
C PRO A 77 25.02 -21.99 16.07
N GLU A 78 26.28 -22.16 15.66
CA GLU A 78 26.99 -21.24 14.77
C GLU A 78 26.35 -21.11 13.38
N ASP A 79 25.54 -22.08 12.96
CA ASP A 79 24.81 -22.01 11.70
C ASP A 79 23.57 -21.12 11.77
N LEU A 80 23.14 -20.65 12.95
CA LEU A 80 21.88 -19.90 13.10
C LEU A 80 21.77 -18.67 12.18
N PRO A 81 22.78 -17.80 12.00
CA PRO A 81 22.69 -16.67 11.07
C PRO A 81 22.52 -17.12 9.62
N ARG A 82 23.29 -18.13 9.21
CA ARG A 82 23.21 -18.71 7.86
C ARG A 82 21.86 -19.42 7.66
N ALA A 83 21.38 -20.11 8.67
CA ALA A 83 20.10 -20.79 8.71
C ALA A 83 18.95 -19.81 8.57
N ARG A 84 19.00 -18.67 9.28
CA ARG A 84 18.00 -17.61 9.10
C ARG A 84 18.00 -17.09 7.66
N ALA A 85 19.16 -16.82 7.08
CA ALA A 85 19.24 -16.34 5.70
C ALA A 85 18.64 -17.36 4.70
N VAL A 86 18.99 -18.65 4.83
CA VAL A 86 18.43 -19.71 3.97
C VAL A 86 16.93 -19.91 4.23
N TRP A 87 16.47 -19.73 5.47
CA TRP A 87 15.07 -19.79 5.85
C TRP A 87 14.25 -18.66 5.20
N GLU A 88 14.76 -17.43 5.23
CA GLU A 88 14.14 -16.27 4.56
C GLU A 88 13.99 -16.51 3.05
N ILE A 89 15.05 -17.01 2.40
CA ILE A 89 15.03 -17.35 0.96
C ILE A 89 14.00 -18.46 0.67
N THR A 90 13.91 -19.45 1.56
CA THR A 90 12.95 -20.56 1.43
C THR A 90 11.53 -20.05 1.60
N ALA A 91 11.25 -19.23 2.61
CA ALA A 91 9.94 -18.62 2.83
C ALA A 91 9.51 -17.76 1.64
N GLN A 92 10.42 -16.91 1.12
CA GLN A 92 10.19 -16.12 -0.06
C GLN A 92 9.85 -16.96 -1.29
N THR A 93 10.64 -18.00 -1.54
CA THR A 93 10.46 -18.89 -2.69
C THR A 93 9.14 -19.65 -2.60
N ASN A 94 8.81 -20.16 -1.41
CA ASN A 94 7.58 -20.90 -1.16
C ASN A 94 6.34 -20.00 -1.32
N LEU A 95 6.35 -18.79 -0.74
CA LEU A 95 5.24 -17.84 -0.89
C LEU A 95 5.03 -17.46 -2.36
N ARG A 96 6.10 -17.11 -3.07
CA ARG A 96 6.02 -16.78 -4.50
C ARG A 96 5.43 -17.93 -5.32
N LYS A 97 5.84 -19.17 -5.03
CA LYS A 97 5.32 -20.36 -5.69
C LYS A 97 3.83 -20.56 -5.38
N SER A 98 3.43 -20.50 -4.09
CA SER A 98 2.03 -20.62 -3.69
C SER A 98 1.16 -19.55 -4.35
N MET A 99 1.60 -18.29 -4.38
CA MET A 99 0.86 -17.20 -5.02
C MET A 99 0.72 -17.38 -6.54
N TRP A 100 1.76 -17.91 -7.21
CA TRP A 100 1.66 -18.26 -8.62
C TRP A 100 0.66 -19.40 -8.85
N GLU A 101 0.70 -20.47 -8.05
CA GLU A 101 -0.19 -21.63 -8.19
C GLU A 101 -1.67 -21.25 -8.02
N VAL A 102 -1.99 -20.37 -7.06
CA VAL A 102 -3.38 -19.95 -6.84
C VAL A 102 -3.90 -19.06 -7.97
N ARG A 103 -3.08 -18.15 -8.50
CA ARG A 103 -3.42 -17.32 -9.67
C ARG A 103 -3.58 -18.15 -10.93
N ASP A 104 -2.66 -19.08 -11.18
CA ASP A 104 -2.72 -19.98 -12.33
C ASP A 104 -3.98 -20.87 -12.27
N LYS A 105 -4.32 -21.39 -11.08
CA LYS A 105 -5.55 -22.15 -10.87
C LYS A 105 -6.79 -21.30 -11.15
N ALA A 106 -6.88 -20.10 -10.55
CA ALA A 106 -8.03 -19.22 -10.75
C ALA A 106 -8.20 -18.79 -12.22
N MET A 107 -7.11 -18.45 -12.90
CA MET A 107 -7.10 -18.12 -14.33
C MET A 107 -7.60 -19.29 -15.18
N LYS A 108 -7.14 -20.52 -14.90
CA LYS A 108 -7.59 -21.72 -15.62
C LYS A 108 -9.06 -22.06 -15.36
N THR A 109 -9.53 -21.87 -14.14
CA THR A 109 -10.94 -22.13 -13.79
C THR A 109 -11.88 -21.11 -14.42
N THR A 110 -11.50 -19.83 -14.43
CA THR A 110 -12.33 -18.75 -14.98
C THR A 110 -12.21 -18.58 -16.48
N GLY A 111 -11.09 -19.00 -17.08
CA GLY A 111 -10.75 -18.69 -18.47
C GLY A 111 -10.47 -17.21 -18.72
N ASN A 112 -10.35 -16.40 -17.66
CA ASN A 112 -10.16 -14.95 -17.75
C ASN A 112 -8.81 -14.55 -17.18
N ARG A 113 -8.11 -13.63 -17.85
CA ARG A 113 -6.83 -13.08 -17.39
C ARG A 113 -6.97 -11.88 -16.46
N ASP A 114 -8.16 -11.30 -16.39
CA ASP A 114 -8.49 -10.23 -15.46
C ASP A 114 -8.57 -10.77 -14.02
N PRO A 115 -7.72 -10.27 -13.10
CA PRO A 115 -7.76 -10.68 -11.70
C PRO A 115 -9.10 -10.48 -11.00
N MET A 116 -9.93 -9.53 -11.43
CA MET A 116 -11.27 -9.33 -10.83
C MET A 116 -12.19 -10.53 -11.05
N ALA A 117 -11.99 -11.29 -12.12
CA ALA A 117 -12.75 -12.53 -12.34
C ALA A 117 -12.36 -13.65 -11.35
N TRP A 118 -11.27 -13.50 -10.61
CA TRP A 118 -10.70 -14.54 -9.74
C TRP A 118 -11.18 -14.45 -8.28
N VAL A 119 -11.95 -13.42 -7.90
CA VAL A 119 -12.33 -13.13 -6.49
C VAL A 119 -12.98 -14.35 -5.80
N ASP A 120 -13.86 -15.07 -6.50
CA ASP A 120 -14.53 -16.25 -5.93
C ASP A 120 -13.70 -17.55 -5.99
N TYR A 121 -12.47 -17.47 -6.49
CA TYR A 121 -11.56 -18.61 -6.71
C TYR A 121 -10.29 -18.54 -5.85
N GLY A 122 -10.38 -17.82 -4.72
CA GLY A 122 -9.28 -17.70 -3.76
C GLY A 122 -8.90 -19.01 -3.08
N PRO A 123 -7.67 -19.10 -2.55
CA PRO A 123 -7.23 -20.29 -1.84
C PRO A 123 -7.81 -20.38 -0.43
N VAL A 124 -8.06 -21.60 0.05
CA VAL A 124 -8.63 -21.88 1.39
C VAL A 124 -7.77 -21.33 2.54
N TRP A 125 -6.45 -21.21 2.34
CA TRP A 125 -5.53 -20.75 3.37
C TRP A 125 -5.41 -19.21 3.46
N LEU A 126 -5.98 -18.47 2.51
CA LEU A 126 -5.97 -17.01 2.50
C LEU A 126 -7.38 -16.51 2.79
N TRP A 127 -7.51 -15.51 3.66
CA TRP A 127 -8.81 -14.92 3.94
C TRP A 127 -9.40 -14.30 2.67
N ARG A 128 -10.73 -14.41 2.52
CA ARG A 128 -11.46 -13.93 1.35
C ARG A 128 -11.17 -12.45 1.09
N ASP A 129 -11.26 -11.63 2.13
CA ASP A 129 -11.02 -10.19 2.03
C ASP A 129 -9.58 -9.89 1.58
N TYR A 130 -8.59 -10.66 2.05
CA TYR A 130 -7.19 -10.48 1.63
C TYR A 130 -7.00 -10.86 0.16
N TRP A 131 -7.65 -11.94 -0.28
CA TRP A 131 -7.65 -12.36 -1.67
C TRP A 131 -8.34 -11.34 -2.59
N GLU A 132 -9.49 -10.83 -2.19
CA GLU A 132 -10.24 -9.81 -2.91
C GLU A 132 -9.41 -8.53 -3.10
N SER A 133 -8.80 -8.00 -2.02
CA SER A 133 -7.89 -6.85 -2.11
C SER A 133 -6.65 -7.12 -2.97
N LEU A 134 -6.18 -8.37 -3.03
CA LEU A 134 -5.09 -8.76 -3.93
C LEU A 134 -5.54 -8.73 -5.40
N CYS A 135 -6.71 -9.29 -5.71
CA CYS A 135 -7.32 -9.24 -7.03
C CYS A 135 -7.50 -7.80 -7.51
N GLU A 136 -8.08 -6.92 -6.68
CA GLU A 136 -8.25 -5.50 -6.99
C GLU A 136 -6.90 -4.82 -7.31
N ARG A 137 -5.89 -5.04 -6.47
CA ARG A 137 -4.56 -4.48 -6.67
C ARG A 137 -3.88 -5.01 -7.94
N TRP A 138 -4.09 -6.27 -8.30
CA TRP A 138 -3.53 -6.83 -9.53
C TRP A 138 -4.27 -6.38 -10.78
N ALA A 139 -5.55 -6.04 -10.67
CA ALA A 139 -6.37 -5.56 -11.78
C ALA A 139 -6.16 -4.07 -12.07
N ARG A 140 -5.84 -3.26 -11.05
CA ARG A 140 -5.60 -1.82 -11.25
C ARG A 140 -4.29 -1.53 -11.97
N ALA A 141 -4.26 -0.37 -12.63
CA ALA A 141 -3.01 0.20 -13.10
C ALA A 141 -2.09 0.53 -11.91
N PRO A 142 -0.76 0.31 -12.02
CA PRO A 142 0.17 0.75 -11.00
C PRO A 142 0.13 2.27 -10.88
N THR A 143 0.26 2.80 -9.66
CA THR A 143 0.35 4.24 -9.46
C THR A 143 1.67 4.77 -10.00
N PHE A 144 1.75 6.09 -10.20
CA PHE A 144 2.99 6.72 -10.63
C PHE A 144 4.13 6.43 -9.64
N HIS A 145 3.86 6.51 -8.34
CA HIS A 145 4.84 6.24 -7.30
C HIS A 145 5.32 4.78 -7.32
N GLU A 146 4.42 3.80 -7.49
CA GLU A 146 4.79 2.39 -7.60
C GLU A 146 5.65 2.11 -8.83
N LEU A 147 5.37 2.78 -9.96
CA LEU A 147 6.18 2.68 -11.16
C LEU A 147 7.57 3.28 -10.94
N PHE A 148 7.64 4.43 -10.26
CA PHE A 148 8.89 5.09 -9.92
C PHE A 148 9.75 4.18 -9.03
N ASP A 149 9.19 3.63 -7.96
CA ASP A 149 9.87 2.71 -7.06
C ASP A 149 10.41 1.48 -7.80
N ARG A 150 9.58 0.87 -8.65
CA ARG A 150 9.97 -0.31 -9.44
C ARG A 150 11.13 -0.03 -10.41
N THR A 151 11.26 1.21 -10.87
CA THR A 151 12.29 1.61 -11.85
C THR A 151 13.54 2.21 -11.20
N HIS A 152 13.43 2.71 -9.97
CA HIS A 152 14.51 3.41 -9.27
C HIS A 152 15.02 2.68 -8.03
N LYS A 153 14.46 1.52 -7.66
CA LYS A 153 15.05 0.62 -6.65
C LYS A 153 15.85 -0.51 -7.30
N ARG A 154 16.95 -0.91 -6.66
CA ARG A 154 17.80 -2.01 -7.13
C ARG A 154 17.05 -3.33 -7.01
N LYS A 155 17.22 -4.23 -7.99
CA LYS A 155 16.56 -5.53 -7.97
C LYS A 155 17.04 -6.36 -6.77
N GLY A 156 16.11 -6.75 -5.90
CA GLY A 156 16.39 -7.62 -4.75
C GLY A 156 16.73 -6.88 -3.46
N THR A 157 16.78 -5.55 -3.48
CA THR A 157 16.92 -4.69 -2.29
C THR A 157 15.79 -3.65 -2.32
N ASP A 158 15.51 -3.02 -1.18
CA ASP A 158 14.61 -1.87 -1.13
C ASP A 158 15.35 -0.52 -1.33
N ASP A 159 16.67 -0.60 -1.56
CA ASP A 159 17.51 0.57 -1.77
C ASP A 159 17.32 1.19 -3.15
N TYR A 160 17.19 2.52 -3.17
CA TYR A 160 17.21 3.31 -4.39
C TYR A 160 18.58 3.22 -5.10
N VAL A 161 18.54 3.28 -6.42
CA VAL A 161 19.72 3.25 -7.29
C VAL A 161 20.56 4.51 -7.08
N THR A 162 19.92 5.66 -6.85
CA THR A 162 20.53 6.97 -6.63
C THR A 162 19.97 7.62 -5.35
N GLU A 163 20.81 8.42 -4.70
CA GLU A 163 20.39 9.21 -3.52
C GLU A 163 19.29 10.21 -3.89
N SER A 164 19.37 10.82 -5.08
CA SER A 164 18.31 11.72 -5.56
C SER A 164 16.96 11.03 -5.67
N ALA A 165 16.89 9.80 -6.18
CA ALA A 165 15.62 9.08 -6.26
C ALA A 165 15.04 8.77 -4.87
N ARG A 166 15.91 8.41 -3.91
CA ARG A 166 15.54 8.23 -2.51
C ARG A 166 14.93 9.50 -1.92
N THR A 167 15.66 10.61 -2.00
CA THR A 167 15.23 11.88 -1.43
C THR A 167 13.89 12.35 -2.02
N ILE A 168 13.69 12.15 -3.33
CA ILE A 168 12.45 12.53 -4.02
C ILE A 168 11.28 11.68 -3.53
N ALA A 169 11.44 10.35 -3.48
CA ALA A 169 10.37 9.46 -3.01
C ALA A 169 10.01 9.73 -1.55
N GLU A 170 10.99 9.81 -0.64
CA GLU A 170 10.76 10.08 0.78
C GLU A 170 10.11 11.46 1.01
N THR A 171 10.52 12.48 0.23
CA THR A 171 9.91 13.81 0.32
C THR A 171 8.49 13.80 -0.21
N TYR A 172 8.23 13.12 -1.33
CA TYR A 172 6.89 12.99 -1.88
C TYR A 172 5.96 12.26 -0.91
N ASP A 173 6.37 11.13 -0.34
CA ASP A 173 5.59 10.37 0.63
C ASP A 173 5.22 11.20 1.85
N ARG A 174 6.19 11.97 2.38
CA ARG A 174 5.93 12.90 3.48
C ARG A 174 4.93 13.98 3.08
N THR A 175 5.11 14.63 1.93
CA THR A 175 4.19 15.68 1.46
C THR A 175 2.79 15.13 1.22
N MET A 176 2.67 13.92 0.67
CA MET A 176 1.38 13.25 0.48
C MET A 176 0.71 12.95 1.82
N ALA A 177 1.45 12.44 2.81
CA ALA A 177 0.94 12.18 4.15
C ALA A 177 0.50 13.46 4.88
N GLU A 178 1.19 14.58 4.66
CA GLU A 178 0.84 15.88 5.23
C GLU A 178 -0.40 16.52 4.56
N ARG A 179 -0.50 16.43 3.22
CA ARG A 179 -1.59 17.06 2.45
C ARG A 179 -2.90 16.27 2.52
N TYR A 180 -2.81 14.94 2.56
CA TYR A 180 -3.95 14.04 2.51
C TYR A 180 -4.03 13.27 3.84
N ALA A 181 -4.47 13.97 4.89
CA ALA A 181 -4.78 13.34 6.17
C ALA A 181 -5.97 12.36 6.04
N GLU A 182 -6.07 11.46 7.02
CA GLU A 182 -7.02 10.34 7.06
C GLU A 182 -8.46 10.79 6.74
N GLY A 183 -9.02 10.32 5.62
CA GLY A 183 -10.36 10.65 5.13
C GLY A 183 -10.43 11.51 3.87
N THR A 184 -9.31 12.08 3.41
CA THR A 184 -9.26 12.81 2.12
C THR A 184 -8.91 11.84 0.98
N PRO A 185 -9.64 11.84 -0.16
CA PRO A 185 -9.26 11.03 -1.31
C PRO A 185 -7.87 11.43 -1.82
N GLN A 186 -6.91 10.51 -1.73
CA GLN A 186 -5.55 10.72 -2.22
C GLN A 186 -5.54 10.55 -3.75
N PRO A 187 -5.01 11.51 -4.53
CA PRO A 187 -4.88 11.36 -5.97
C PRO A 187 -3.78 10.34 -6.31
N ASP A 188 -3.91 9.68 -7.45
CA ASP A 188 -2.88 8.74 -7.98
C ASP A 188 -1.49 9.39 -8.15
N LEU A 189 -1.47 10.69 -8.43
CA LEU A 189 -0.28 11.54 -8.50
C LEU A 189 -0.66 12.99 -8.13
N ASP A 190 -0.05 13.54 -7.08
CA ASP A 190 -0.04 14.98 -6.83
C ASP A 190 1.18 15.57 -7.56
N ALA A 191 0.94 16.14 -8.74
CA ALA A 191 2.01 16.63 -9.59
C ALA A 191 2.78 17.79 -8.94
N ASP A 192 2.12 18.62 -8.13
CA ASP A 192 2.76 19.73 -7.42
C ASP A 192 3.65 19.22 -6.29
N ALA A 193 3.16 18.26 -5.49
CA ALA A 193 3.97 17.62 -4.46
C ALA A 193 5.19 16.89 -5.05
N TRP A 194 5.03 16.27 -6.23
CA TRP A 194 6.16 15.63 -6.92
C TRP A 194 7.18 16.64 -7.42
N VAL A 195 6.73 17.77 -8.00
CA VAL A 195 7.65 18.83 -8.45
C VAL A 195 8.38 19.45 -7.26
N GLU A 196 7.71 19.65 -6.12
CA GLU A 196 8.35 20.11 -4.88
C GLU A 196 9.44 19.15 -4.41
N ALA A 197 9.19 17.84 -4.46
CA ALA A 197 10.17 16.82 -4.10
C ALA A 197 11.32 16.71 -5.10
N ALA A 198 11.01 16.70 -6.40
CA ALA A 198 11.98 16.58 -7.50
C ALA A 198 12.85 17.84 -7.67
N GLY A 199 12.38 18.97 -7.17
CA GLY A 199 13.05 20.27 -7.29
C GLY A 199 12.93 20.89 -8.69
N VAL A 200 13.68 21.97 -8.89
CA VAL A 200 13.58 22.82 -10.08
C VAL A 200 13.84 22.01 -11.37
N PRO A 201 12.96 22.13 -12.39
CA PRO A 201 13.17 21.47 -13.67
C PRO A 201 14.53 21.79 -14.27
N ARG A 202 15.29 20.77 -14.65
CA ARG A 202 16.56 20.93 -15.38
C ARG A 202 16.30 20.72 -16.86
N LYS A 203 16.60 21.73 -17.68
CA LYS A 203 16.35 21.72 -19.14
C LYS A 203 14.89 21.42 -19.50
N GLY A 204 13.94 21.96 -18.73
CA GLY A 204 12.50 21.76 -18.97
C GLY A 204 11.98 20.37 -18.60
N ARG A 205 12.76 19.56 -17.87
CA ARG A 205 12.39 18.22 -17.42
C ARG A 205 12.40 18.13 -15.90
N VAL A 206 11.37 17.51 -15.34
CA VAL A 206 11.26 17.16 -13.92
C VAL A 206 11.75 15.73 -13.74
N TYR A 207 12.52 15.47 -12.69
CA TYR A 207 13.04 14.12 -12.43
C TYR A 207 11.90 13.13 -12.21
N GLY A 208 11.99 11.95 -12.84
CA GLY A 208 10.96 10.90 -12.77
C GLY A 208 9.79 11.08 -13.75
N PHE A 209 9.56 12.29 -14.28
CA PHE A 209 8.62 12.50 -15.38
C PHE A 209 9.29 12.10 -16.70
N GLY A 210 8.77 11.06 -17.35
CA GLY A 210 9.13 10.73 -18.74
C GLY A 210 8.69 11.82 -19.71
N ASP A 211 9.03 11.67 -21.00
CA ASP A 211 8.68 12.63 -22.07
C ASP A 211 7.15 12.70 -22.34
N SER A 212 6.33 11.89 -21.65
CA SER A 212 4.89 11.72 -21.89
C SER A 212 3.99 12.67 -21.10
N LEU A 213 4.53 13.39 -20.12
CA LEU A 213 3.79 14.40 -19.36
C LEU A 213 4.26 15.76 -19.84
N ASP A 214 3.34 16.51 -20.44
CA ASP A 214 3.62 17.87 -20.91
C ASP A 214 4.00 18.72 -19.70
N THR A 215 5.31 18.91 -19.52
CA THR A 215 5.87 19.67 -18.40
C THR A 215 5.27 21.07 -18.36
N HIS A 216 4.82 21.64 -19.48
CA HIS A 216 4.16 22.94 -19.51
C HIS A 216 2.78 22.96 -18.86
N ARG A 217 2.04 21.84 -18.87
CA ARG A 217 0.75 21.73 -18.17
C ARG A 217 0.92 21.63 -16.65
N VAL A 218 1.95 20.91 -16.19
CA VAL A 218 2.27 20.79 -14.76
C VAL A 218 2.93 22.07 -14.23
N LEU A 219 3.81 22.70 -15.02
CA LEU A 219 4.57 23.90 -14.61
C LEU A 219 3.81 25.23 -14.74
N SER A 220 2.60 25.27 -15.33
CA SER A 220 1.84 26.52 -15.46
C SER A 220 1.48 27.15 -14.10
N SER A 221 1.44 26.35 -13.04
CA SER A 221 1.28 26.80 -11.64
C SER A 221 2.57 27.47 -11.12
N TYR A 222 3.73 26.86 -11.37
CA TYR A 222 5.03 27.27 -10.85
C TYR A 222 5.65 28.48 -11.59
N ALA A 223 5.35 28.65 -12.88
CA ALA A 223 5.88 29.78 -13.67
C ALA A 223 5.35 31.16 -13.21
N SER A 224 4.25 31.19 -12.45
CA SER A 224 3.65 32.45 -11.97
C SER A 224 4.33 33.02 -10.71
N SER A 225 5.20 32.27 -10.03
CA SER A 225 5.78 32.66 -8.74
C SER A 225 7.27 33.02 -8.79
N ILE A 226 7.96 32.89 -9.93
CA ILE A 226 9.40 33.16 -10.06
C ILE A 226 9.72 33.99 -11.33
N ALA A 227 9.14 35.18 -11.45
CA ALA A 227 9.63 36.18 -12.41
C ALA A 227 10.57 37.16 -11.70
N PRO A 228 11.88 37.22 -12.03
CA PRO A 228 12.76 38.33 -11.63
C PRO A 228 12.48 39.58 -12.50
N PRO A 229 12.84 40.80 -12.05
CA PRO A 229 12.54 42.02 -12.78
C PRO A 229 13.33 42.08 -14.10
N ALA A 230 12.61 42.30 -15.18
CA ALA A 230 13.11 42.31 -16.55
C ALA A 230 14.08 43.46 -16.83
N HIS A 231 15.23 43.16 -17.44
CA HIS A 231 15.97 44.12 -18.23
C HIS A 231 15.34 44.22 -19.62
N ALA A 232 15.02 45.47 -20.00
CA ALA A 232 14.31 45.82 -21.21
C ALA A 232 15.11 45.46 -22.48
N SER A 233 14.41 44.90 -23.47
CA SER A 233 14.73 45.13 -24.88
C SER A 233 13.46 45.01 -25.72
N SER A 234 13.19 46.10 -26.41
CA SER A 234 12.07 46.38 -27.28
C SER A 234 11.96 45.38 -28.43
N SER A 235 10.76 44.81 -28.61
CA SER A 235 10.29 44.26 -29.87
C SER A 235 8.79 44.49 -29.97
N SER A 236 8.39 45.28 -30.95
CA SER A 236 7.02 45.70 -31.23
C SER A 236 6.16 44.56 -31.78
N ALA A 237 5.06 44.25 -31.09
CA ALA A 237 3.92 43.48 -31.61
C ALA A 237 2.60 44.11 -31.10
N PRO A 238 1.49 44.03 -31.86
CA PRO A 238 0.28 44.81 -31.60
C PRO A 238 -0.53 44.27 -30.40
N PRO A 239 -1.42 45.06 -29.79
CA PRO A 239 -2.05 44.71 -28.51
C PRO A 239 -3.13 43.63 -28.70
N VAL A 240 -2.98 42.50 -28.02
CA VAL A 240 -3.97 41.42 -27.96
C VAL A 240 -4.80 41.54 -26.66
N ASN A 241 -5.39 42.71 -26.43
CA ASN A 241 -6.10 43.04 -25.17
C ASN A 241 -7.48 42.35 -24.99
N GLY A 242 -7.87 41.40 -25.84
CA GLY A 242 -9.18 40.74 -25.76
C GLY A 242 -9.16 39.31 -25.20
N VAL A 243 -8.05 38.58 -25.33
CA VAL A 243 -8.00 37.14 -25.00
C VAL A 243 -7.62 36.90 -23.52
N GLU A 244 -6.83 37.81 -22.95
CA GLU A 244 -6.45 37.77 -21.53
C GLU A 244 -7.62 38.14 -20.61
N ASP A 245 -8.48 39.05 -21.04
CA ASP A 245 -9.68 39.48 -20.31
C ASP A 245 -10.74 38.36 -20.25
N ILE A 246 -10.96 37.66 -21.37
CA ILE A 246 -11.82 36.46 -21.42
C ILE A 246 -11.25 35.34 -20.54
N ARG A 247 -9.92 35.14 -20.54
CA ARG A 247 -9.27 34.12 -19.72
C ARG A 247 -9.32 34.45 -18.23
N GLY A 248 -9.25 35.74 -17.86
CA GLY A 248 -9.43 36.23 -16.50
C GLY A 248 -10.84 35.94 -15.98
N ASN A 249 -11.85 36.28 -16.79
CA ASN A 249 -13.26 36.09 -16.44
C ASN A 249 -13.62 34.61 -16.24
N ILE A 250 -13.16 33.72 -17.12
CA ILE A 250 -13.38 32.26 -16.98
C ILE A 250 -12.74 31.73 -15.69
N ARG A 251 -11.57 32.26 -15.30
CA ARG A 251 -10.87 31.81 -14.09
C ARG A 251 -11.57 32.28 -12.81
N GLU A 252 -12.14 33.49 -12.84
CA GLU A 252 -12.93 34.01 -11.71
C GLU A 252 -14.28 33.30 -11.59
N GLU A 253 -14.94 33.01 -12.71
CA GLU A 253 -16.20 32.27 -12.75
C GLU A 253 -16.01 30.84 -12.21
N LEU A 254 -14.96 30.13 -12.66
CA LEU A 254 -14.64 28.80 -12.14
C LEU A 254 -14.30 28.82 -10.64
N ARG A 255 -13.64 29.89 -10.16
CA ARG A 255 -13.35 30.04 -8.72
C ARG A 255 -14.63 30.30 -7.92
N ALA A 256 -15.56 31.08 -8.45
CA ALA A 256 -16.86 31.33 -7.83
C ALA A 256 -17.71 30.05 -7.78
N GLU A 257 -17.72 29.25 -8.85
CA GLU A 257 -18.41 27.95 -8.88
C GLU A 257 -17.85 26.98 -7.85
N LEU A 258 -16.52 26.86 -7.74
CA LEU A 258 -15.88 26.00 -6.74
C LEU A 258 -16.15 26.48 -5.30
N GLN A 259 -16.21 27.80 -5.09
CA GLN A 259 -16.61 28.35 -3.79
C GLN A 259 -18.07 28.03 -3.46
N MET A 260 -18.97 28.13 -4.45
CA MET A 260 -20.38 27.82 -4.27
C MET A 260 -20.59 26.33 -3.96
N GLN A 261 -19.94 25.43 -4.69
CA GLN A 261 -19.95 23.99 -4.39
C GLN A 261 -19.44 23.67 -2.98
N ARG A 262 -18.40 24.38 -2.52
CA ARG A 262 -17.87 24.18 -1.17
C ARG A 262 -18.89 24.60 -0.10
N VAL A 263 -19.55 25.75 -0.29
CA VAL A 263 -20.59 26.23 0.63
C VAL A 263 -21.80 25.28 0.62
N GLU A 264 -22.17 24.77 -0.54
CA GLU A 264 -23.25 23.79 -0.69
C GLU A 264 -22.92 22.48 0.06
N LEU A 265 -21.72 21.92 -0.13
CA LEU A 265 -21.27 20.72 0.58
C LEU A 265 -21.21 20.93 2.10
N GLN A 266 -20.75 22.11 2.56
CA GLN A 266 -20.77 22.43 3.98
C GLN A 266 -22.20 22.52 4.53
N THR A 267 -23.13 23.08 3.74
CA THR A 267 -24.55 23.17 4.12
C THR A 267 -25.17 21.77 4.24
N GLN A 268 -24.90 20.89 3.27
CA GLN A 268 -25.35 19.49 3.32
C GLN A 268 -24.77 18.72 4.51
N GLN A 269 -23.51 18.96 4.87
CA GLN A 269 -22.91 18.36 6.07
C GLN A 269 -23.61 18.79 7.36
N VAL A 270 -23.88 20.10 7.51
CA VAL A 270 -24.60 20.63 8.68
C VAL A 270 -26.02 20.06 8.75
N GLU A 271 -26.69 19.90 7.61
CA GLU A 271 -28.03 19.31 7.55
C GLU A 271 -28.01 17.82 7.96
N LEU A 272 -27.05 17.04 7.47
CA LEU A 272 -26.88 15.64 7.88
C LEU A 272 -26.56 15.51 9.37
N GLU A 273 -25.71 16.38 9.92
CA GLU A 273 -25.43 16.39 11.36
C GLU A 273 -26.68 16.74 12.17
N THR A 274 -27.49 17.68 11.68
CA THR A 274 -28.76 18.05 12.31
C THR A 274 -29.72 16.86 12.34
N GLN A 275 -29.90 16.17 11.20
CA GLN A 275 -30.70 14.94 11.13
C GLN A 275 -30.17 13.84 12.04
N ARG A 276 -28.84 13.68 12.14
CA ARG A 276 -28.21 12.69 13.03
C ARG A 276 -28.52 12.99 14.49
N VAL A 277 -28.41 14.25 14.92
CA VAL A 277 -28.72 14.67 16.29
C VAL A 277 -30.21 14.47 16.59
N GLU A 278 -31.09 14.78 15.63
CA GLU A 278 -32.53 14.58 15.79
C GLU A 278 -32.88 13.09 15.94
N LEU A 279 -32.33 12.21 15.10
CA LEU A 279 -32.49 10.75 15.21
C LEU A 279 -31.95 10.22 16.54
N GLN A 280 -30.82 10.75 17.02
CA GLN A 280 -30.27 10.38 18.31
C GLN A 280 -31.19 10.78 19.47
N MET A 281 -31.80 11.96 19.38
CA MET A 281 -32.77 12.45 20.36
C MET A 281 -34.05 11.60 20.33
N GLN A 282 -34.57 11.28 19.15
CA GLN A 282 -35.71 10.36 18.99
C GLN A 282 -35.43 8.97 19.57
N PHE A 283 -34.22 8.44 19.34
CA PHE A 283 -33.81 7.16 19.93
C PHE A 283 -33.74 7.25 21.45
N SER A 284 -33.20 8.35 21.99
CA SER A 284 -33.16 8.59 23.44
C SER A 284 -34.56 8.66 24.04
N ASP A 285 -35.49 9.38 23.42
CA ASP A 285 -36.89 9.49 23.84
C ASP A 285 -37.59 8.13 23.80
N MET A 286 -37.37 7.34 22.74
CA MET A 286 -37.92 5.99 22.63
C MET A 286 -37.41 5.07 23.74
N VAL A 287 -36.11 5.16 24.08
CA VAL A 287 -35.51 4.41 25.19
C VAL A 287 -36.11 4.86 26.53
N GLN A 288 -36.30 6.16 26.74
CA GLN A 288 -36.92 6.70 27.96
C GLN A 288 -38.39 6.27 28.11
N GLN A 289 -39.14 6.26 27.00
CA GLN A 289 -40.51 5.73 26.99
C GLN A 289 -40.53 4.24 27.33
N PHE A 290 -39.63 3.44 26.75
CA PHE A 290 -39.50 2.02 27.07
C PHE A 290 -39.16 1.78 28.54
N ILE A 291 -38.21 2.54 29.10
CA ILE A 291 -37.86 2.49 30.53
C ILE A 291 -39.06 2.87 31.40
N SER A 292 -39.81 3.90 31.04
CA SER A 292 -41.02 4.34 31.77
C SER A 292 -42.11 3.27 31.79
N ILE A 293 -42.30 2.56 30.67
CA ILE A 293 -43.23 1.42 30.55
C ILE A 293 -42.76 0.26 31.43
N MET A 294 -41.46 -0.06 31.41
CA MET A 294 -40.87 -1.14 32.22
C MET A 294 -40.89 -0.84 33.73
N GLN A 295 -40.86 0.43 34.12
CA GLN A 295 -40.92 0.87 35.52
C GLN A 295 -42.35 1.08 36.04
N GLY A 296 -43.39 0.88 35.21
CA GLY A 296 -44.78 0.90 35.63
C GLY A 296 -45.32 2.28 36.06
N VAL A 297 -44.69 3.38 35.65
CA VAL A 297 -45.13 4.74 35.97
C VAL A 297 -46.27 5.13 35.03
N ARG A 298 -47.52 5.13 35.52
CA ARG A 298 -48.66 5.70 34.77
C ARG A 298 -48.48 7.21 34.65
N PRO A 299 -48.72 7.82 33.46
CA PRO A 299 -48.79 9.27 33.35
C PRO A 299 -49.94 9.78 34.21
N THR A 300 -49.65 10.65 35.17
CA THR A 300 -50.66 11.40 35.91
C THR A 300 -51.41 12.29 34.93
N GLN A 301 -52.69 11.98 34.72
CA GLN A 301 -53.62 12.89 34.04
C GLN A 301 -53.60 14.26 34.74
N PRO A 302 -53.66 15.37 34.00
CA PRO A 302 -53.83 16.67 34.60
C PRO A 302 -55.24 16.73 35.21
N ALA A 303 -55.31 16.99 36.51
CA ALA A 303 -56.56 17.29 37.18
C ALA A 303 -57.09 18.65 36.71
N ALA A 304 -58.40 18.69 36.50
CA ALA A 304 -59.21 19.86 36.13
C ALA A 304 -59.07 21.02 37.13
#